data_AF-A0A7V8Z709-F1
#
_entry.id   AF-A0A7V8Z709-F1
#
_cell.length_a   1.000
_cell.length_b   1.000
_cell.length_c   1.000
_cell.angle_alpha   90.00
_cell.angle_beta   90.00
_cell.angle_gamma   90.00
#
_symmetry.space_group_name_H-M   'P 1'
#
loop_
_entity.id
_entity.type
_entity.pdbx_description
1 polymer ?
#
loop_
_entity_poly.entity_id
_entity_poly.type
_entity_poly.pdbx_seq_one_letter_code
_entity_poly.pdbx_strand_id
1 'polypeptide(L)'
;MSEILHRITSYLLIALGIVHTSLTPVFMSRLSPGAMWFAGAGLAMVVLGFLNVCLRRDAGRDRVVRLLCHVANVVFTMFGGLTAFVINEPQGYFGLVLLSVLTVTSFTFVKRRSEE
;
A
#
# COMPACT_ATOMS: atom_id res chain seq x y z
N MET A 1 -8.42 -3.52 -17.77
CA MET A 1 -6.99 -3.60 -17.39
C MET A 1 -6.71 -2.93 -16.05
N SER A 2 -7.07 -1.65 -15.84
CA SER A 2 -6.84 -0.93 -14.58
C SER A 2 -7.41 -1.64 -13.34
N GLU A 3 -8.61 -2.22 -13.42
CA GLU A 3 -9.22 -2.90 -12.28
C GLU A 3 -8.50 -4.20 -11.88
N ILE A 4 -8.10 -5.02 -12.86
CA ILE A 4 -7.34 -6.25 -12.62
C ILE A 4 -5.96 -5.91 -12.05
N LEU A 5 -5.30 -4.90 -12.61
CA LEU A 5 -4.02 -4.42 -12.08
C LEU A 5 -4.18 -3.93 -10.64
N HIS A 6 -5.18 -3.08 -10.37
CA HIS A 6 -5.48 -2.60 -9.02
C HIS A 6 -5.70 -3.76 -8.05
N ARG A 7 -6.49 -4.77 -8.44
CA ARG A 7 -6.71 -5.99 -7.65
C ARG A 7 -5.41 -6.68 -7.27
N ILE A 8 -4.59 -6.98 -8.28
CA ILE A 8 -3.35 -7.73 -8.11
C ILE A 8 -2.41 -6.94 -7.22
N THR A 9 -2.22 -5.64 -7.50
CA THR A 9 -1.37 -4.75 -6.71
C THR A 9 -1.82 -4.64 -5.26
N SER A 10 -3.14 -4.55 -4.98
CA SER A 10 -3.65 -4.54 -3.60
C SER A 10 -3.25 -5.81 -2.84
N TYR A 11 -3.41 -6.99 -3.45
CA TYR A 11 -3.06 -8.26 -2.79
C TYR A 11 -1.55 -8.46 -2.67
N LEU A 12 -0.76 -8.02 -3.66
CA LEU A 12 0.69 -8.04 -3.57
C LEU A 12 1.19 -7.14 -2.44
N LEU A 13 0.58 -5.97 -2.25
CA LEU A 13 0.95 -5.06 -1.15
C LEU A 13 0.62 -5.68 0.22
N ILE A 14 -0.54 -6.35 0.35
CA ILE A 14 -0.89 -7.11 1.57
C ILE A 14 0.13 -8.22 1.82
N ALA A 15 0.44 -9.02 0.80
CA ALA A 15 1.39 -10.12 0.92
C ALA A 15 2.79 -9.61 1.32
N LEU A 16 3.26 -8.52 0.70
CA LEU A 16 4.52 -7.87 1.04
C LEU A 16 4.50 -7.37 2.49
N GLY A 17 3.41 -6.74 2.93
CA GLY A 17 3.24 -6.28 4.31
C GLY A 17 3.30 -7.42 5.33
N ILE A 18 2.68 -8.56 5.03
CA ILE A 18 2.73 -9.76 5.87
C ILE A 18 4.17 -10.29 5.94
N VAL A 19 4.84 -10.45 4.79
CA VAL A 19 6.24 -10.93 4.74
C VAL A 19 7.15 -9.99 5.53
N HIS A 20 7.02 -8.68 5.32
CA HIS A 20 7.83 -7.65 5.98
C HIS A 20 7.61 -7.67 7.51
N THR A 21 6.37 -7.82 7.96
CA THR A 21 6.08 -7.90 9.40
C THR A 21 6.60 -9.20 10.00
N SER A 22 6.32 -10.34 9.37
CA SER A 22 6.70 -11.67 9.87
C SER A 22 8.21 -11.94 9.86
N LEU A 23 8.96 -11.31 8.95
CA LEU A 23 10.41 -11.42 8.90
C LEU A 23 11.13 -10.42 9.82
N THR A 24 10.42 -9.48 10.45
CA THR A 24 11.01 -8.57 11.45
C THR A 24 11.87 -9.31 12.50
N PRO A 25 11.42 -10.37 13.20
CA PRO A 25 12.24 -11.07 14.19
C PRO A 25 13.45 -11.79 13.59
N VAL A 26 13.44 -12.08 12.29
CA VAL A 26 14.58 -12.71 11.58
C VAL A 26 15.67 -11.67 11.30
N PHE A 27 15.28 -10.46 10.86
CA PHE A 27 16.23 -9.39 10.55
C PHE A 27 16.62 -8.55 11.78
N MET A 28 15.78 -8.52 12.81
CA MET A 28 15.97 -7.70 14.01
C MET A 28 15.91 -8.59 15.24
N SER A 29 17.10 -8.90 15.79
CA SER A 29 17.26 -9.84 16.91
C SER A 29 16.69 -9.36 18.25
N ARG A 30 16.35 -8.07 18.36
CA ARG A 30 15.81 -7.45 19.57
C ARG A 30 14.71 -6.47 19.21
N LEU A 31 13.73 -6.33 20.09
CA LEU A 31 12.73 -5.27 19.98
C LEU A 31 13.44 -3.91 20.16
N SER A 32 13.59 -3.20 19.05
CA SER A 32 14.25 -1.91 18.96
C SER A 32 13.38 -0.93 18.17
N PRO A 33 13.67 0.37 18.19
CA PRO A 33 12.99 1.34 17.33
C PRO A 33 13.05 0.95 15.83
N GLY A 34 14.18 0.39 15.39
CA GLY A 34 14.32 -0.13 14.02
C GLY A 34 13.43 -1.34 13.73
N ALA A 35 13.28 -2.25 14.70
CA ALA A 35 12.35 -3.36 14.59
C ALA A 35 10.89 -2.89 14.52
N MET A 36 10.51 -1.93 15.37
CA MET A 36 9.18 -1.32 15.34
C MET A 36 8.91 -0.59 14.02
N TRP A 37 9.89 0.12 13.49
CA TRP A 37 9.79 0.77 12.18
C TRP A 37 9.58 -0.26 11.06
N PHE A 38 10.39 -1.32 11.04
CA PHE A 38 10.30 -2.37 10.02
C PHE A 38 8.95 -3.09 10.09
N ALA A 39 8.53 -3.54 11.27
CA ALA A 39 7.20 -4.14 11.44
C ALA A 39 6.07 -3.15 11.12
N GLY A 40 6.20 -1.90 11.56
CA GLY A 40 5.21 -0.83 11.35
C GLY A 40 4.99 -0.52 9.87
N ALA A 41 6.06 -0.45 9.07
CA ALA A 41 5.96 -0.32 7.62
C ALA A 41 5.19 -1.50 7.00
N GLY A 42 5.49 -2.73 7.46
CA GLY A 42 4.76 -3.94 7.07
C GLY A 42 3.26 -3.86 7.36
N LEU A 43 2.90 -3.51 8.59
CA LEU A 43 1.50 -3.36 9.02
C LEU A 43 0.78 -2.25 8.23
N ALA A 44 1.45 -1.13 7.97
CA ALA A 44 0.90 -0.05 7.17
C ALA A 44 0.58 -0.50 5.74
N MET A 45 1.46 -1.29 5.11
CA MET A 45 1.21 -1.89 3.79
C MET A 45 -0.03 -2.80 3.80
N VAL A 46 -0.20 -3.63 4.85
CA VAL A 46 -1.39 -4.48 5.01
C VAL A 46 -2.67 -3.64 5.09
N VAL A 47 -2.68 -2.62 5.96
CA VAL A 47 -3.84 -1.74 6.13
C VAL A 47 -4.18 -1.01 4.83
N LEU A 48 -3.18 -0.45 4.16
CA LEU A 48 -3.38 0.26 2.89
C LEU A 48 -3.90 -0.67 1.79
N GLY A 49 -3.39 -1.89 1.71
CA GLY A 49 -3.86 -2.90 0.78
C GLY A 49 -5.33 -3.26 1.02
N PHE A 50 -5.74 -3.47 2.27
CA PHE A 50 -7.15 -3.72 2.61
C PHE A 50 -8.05 -2.52 2.32
N LEU A 51 -7.58 -1.29 2.54
CA LEU A 51 -8.33 -0.08 2.19
C LEU A 51 -8.64 -0.01 0.69
N ASN A 52 -7.68 -0.43 -0.15
CA ASN A 52 -7.89 -0.54 -1.59
C ASN A 52 -8.80 -1.73 -1.96
N VAL A 53 -8.84 -2.82 -1.19
CA VAL A 53 -9.85 -3.87 -1.35
C VAL A 53 -11.25 -3.32 -1.04
N CYS A 54 -11.42 -2.54 0.03
CA CYS A 54 -12.68 -1.86 0.36
C CYS A 54 -13.13 -0.92 -0.76
N LEU A 55 -12.20 -0.15 -1.34
CA LEU A 55 -12.46 0.75 -2.45
C LEU A 55 -13.04 0.05 -3.68
N ARG A 56 -12.67 -1.21 -3.93
CA ARG A 56 -13.20 -2.01 -5.05
C ARG A 56 -14.60 -2.57 -4.78
N ARG A 57 -14.93 -2.84 -3.52
CA ARG A 57 -16.23 -3.40 -3.11
C ARG A 57 -17.30 -2.32 -3.06
N ASP A 58 -18.49 -2.67 -2.59
CA ASP A 58 -19.63 -1.73 -2.48
C ASP A 58 -19.31 -0.54 -1.58
N ALA A 59 -18.46 -0.74 -0.56
CA ALA A 59 -17.95 0.34 0.29
C ALA A 59 -17.27 1.47 -0.52
N GLY A 60 -16.70 1.20 -1.70
CA GLY A 60 -16.14 2.22 -2.58
C GLY A 60 -17.16 3.17 -3.22
N ARG A 61 -18.47 2.90 -3.10
CA ARG A 61 -19.52 3.86 -3.47
C ARG A 61 -19.64 5.00 -2.46
N ASP A 62 -19.26 4.76 -1.22
CA ASP A 62 -19.21 5.76 -0.16
C ASP A 62 -18.11 6.80 -0.43
N ARG A 63 -18.46 8.08 -0.34
CA ARG A 63 -17.53 9.19 -0.63
C ARG A 63 -16.39 9.27 0.38
N VAL A 64 -16.65 8.96 1.64
CA VAL A 64 -15.65 9.00 2.72
C VAL A 64 -14.65 7.88 2.53
N VAL A 65 -15.10 6.66 2.22
CA VAL A 65 -14.20 5.53 1.92
C VAL A 65 -13.28 5.85 0.74
N ARG A 66 -13.82 6.45 -0.33
CA ARG A 66 -13.00 6.89 -1.48
C ARG A 66 -11.96 7.92 -1.08
N LEU A 67 -12.38 8.96 -0.36
CA LEU A 67 -11.50 10.04 0.06
C LEU A 67 -10.36 9.49 0.94
N LEU A 68 -10.69 8.69 1.96
CA LEU A 68 -9.71 8.08 2.85
C LEU A 68 -8.71 7.20 2.09
N CYS A 69 -9.20 6.39 1.14
CA CYS A 69 -8.34 5.54 0.33
C CYS A 69 -7.38 6.36 -0.55
N HIS A 70 -7.89 7.39 -1.25
CA HIS A 70 -7.06 8.24 -2.09
C HIS A 70 -6.02 9.02 -1.29
N VAL A 71 -6.41 9.62 -0.17
CA VAL A 71 -5.51 10.34 0.73
C VAL A 71 -4.43 9.39 1.25
N ALA A 72 -4.82 8.21 1.74
CA ALA A 72 -3.86 7.22 2.23
C ALA A 72 -2.88 6.79 1.13
N ASN A 73 -3.35 6.43 -0.07
CA ASN A 73 -2.51 6.05 -1.20
C ASN A 73 -1.47 7.14 -1.54
N VAL A 74 -1.92 8.40 -1.61
CA VAL A 74 -1.06 9.55 -1.90
C VAL A 74 -0.02 9.75 -0.79
N VAL A 75 -0.44 9.77 0.48
CA VAL A 75 0.46 9.94 1.63
C VAL A 75 1.49 8.82 1.70
N PHE A 76 1.08 7.56 1.58
CA PHE A 76 1.98 6.42 1.63
C PHE A 76 2.91 6.33 0.43
N THR A 77 2.49 6.79 -0.76
CA THR A 77 3.38 6.87 -1.92
C THR A 77 4.45 7.95 -1.71
N MET A 78 4.09 9.12 -1.20
CA MET A 78 5.08 10.15 -0.86
C MET A 78 6.06 9.65 0.20
N PHE A 79 5.54 9.07 1.28
CA PHE A 79 6.34 8.52 2.36
C PHE A 79 7.24 7.37 1.90
N GLY A 80 6.73 6.48 1.05
CA GLY A 80 7.50 5.42 0.40
C GLY A 80 8.60 5.98 -0.50
N GLY A 81 8.34 7.07 -1.23
CA GLY A 81 9.34 7.76 -2.05
C GLY A 81 10.48 8.33 -1.22
N LEU A 82 10.15 9.02 -0.12
CA LEU A 82 11.13 9.52 0.85
C LEU A 82 11.95 8.37 1.45
N THR A 83 11.28 7.28 1.83
CA THR A 83 11.93 6.11 2.44
C THR A 83 12.88 5.42 1.45
N ALA A 84 12.46 5.22 0.20
CA ALA A 84 13.30 4.63 -0.84
C ALA A 84 14.53 5.48 -1.14
N PHE A 85 14.38 6.81 -1.16
CA PHE A 85 15.48 7.76 -1.35
C PHE A 85 16.50 7.74 -0.20
N VAL A 86 16.05 7.56 1.04
CA VAL A 86 16.94 7.53 2.22
C VAL A 86 17.62 6.16 2.36
N ILE A 87 16.87 5.06 2.25
CA ILE A 87 17.36 3.72 2.56
C ILE A 87 18.11 3.11 1.36
N ASN A 88 17.76 3.45 0.13
CA ASN A 88 18.43 2.98 -1.10
C ASN A 88 18.54 1.46 -1.27
N GLU A 89 17.55 0.71 -0.76
CA GLU A 89 17.52 -0.74 -0.85
C GLU A 89 16.54 -1.25 -1.92
N PRO A 90 16.83 -2.35 -2.64
CA PRO A 90 15.97 -2.88 -3.71
C PRO A 90 14.52 -3.12 -3.28
N GLN A 91 14.30 -3.65 -2.07
CA GLN A 91 12.96 -3.88 -1.52
C GLN A 91 12.17 -2.57 -1.31
N GLY A 92 12.85 -1.46 -1.02
CA GLY A 92 12.22 -0.14 -0.89
C GLY A 92 11.68 0.36 -2.22
N TYR A 93 12.47 0.21 -3.29
CA TYR A 93 12.04 0.55 -4.65
C TYR A 93 10.88 -0.33 -5.14
N PHE A 94 10.92 -1.63 -4.84
CA PHE A 94 9.82 -2.54 -5.17
C PHE A 94 8.51 -2.12 -4.48
N GLY A 95 8.56 -1.79 -3.18
CA GLY A 95 7.42 -1.26 -2.44
C GLY A 95 6.90 0.05 -3.05
N LEU A 96 7.79 0.98 -3.43
CA LEU A 96 7.42 2.25 -4.06
C LEU A 96 6.70 2.06 -5.40
N VAL A 97 7.15 1.11 -6.23
CA VAL A 97 6.48 0.78 -7.50
C VAL A 97 5.06 0.29 -7.23
N LEU A 98 4.87 -0.63 -6.27
CA LEU A 98 3.54 -1.11 -5.90
C LEU A 98 2.64 0.02 -5.41
N LEU A 99 3.14 0.89 -4.53
CA LEU A 99 2.39 2.04 -4.01
C LEU A 99 1.99 3.02 -5.13
N SER A 100 2.91 3.31 -6.05
CA SER A 100 2.66 4.22 -7.16
C SER A 100 1.61 3.65 -8.12
N VAL A 101 1.72 2.37 -8.49
CA VAL A 101 0.73 1.68 -9.33
C VAL A 101 -0.63 1.65 -8.62
N LEU A 102 -0.66 1.34 -7.32
CA LEU A 102 -1.90 1.30 -6.55
C LEU A 102 -2.58 2.66 -6.50
N THR A 103 -1.81 3.73 -6.28
CA THR A 103 -2.29 5.10 -6.25
C THR A 103 -2.90 5.51 -7.59
N VAL A 104 -2.16 5.35 -8.69
CA VAL A 104 -2.64 5.71 -10.04
C VAL A 104 -3.88 4.90 -10.42
N THR A 105 -3.85 3.59 -10.17
CA THR A 105 -4.98 2.73 -10.48
C THR A 105 -6.21 3.09 -9.64
N SER A 106 -6.04 3.52 -8.38
CA SER A 106 -7.15 3.92 -7.50
C SER A 106 -8.01 5.03 -8.11
N PHE A 107 -7.41 6.03 -8.75
CA PHE A 107 -8.15 7.12 -9.40
C PHE A 107 -8.78 6.69 -10.73
N THR A 108 -8.06 5.92 -11.53
CA THR A 108 -8.51 5.55 -12.89
C THR A 108 -9.66 4.54 -12.90
N PHE A 109 -9.68 3.59 -11.95
CA PHE A 109 -10.79 2.62 -11.91
C PHE A 109 -12.09 3.24 -11.36
N VAL A 110 -11.98 4.15 -10.37
CA VAL A 110 -13.15 4.83 -9.80
C VAL A 110 -13.82 5.71 -10.84
N LYS A 111 -13.04 6.45 -11.64
CA LYS A 111 -13.58 7.29 -12.72
C LYS A 111 -14.43 6.47 -13.70
N ARG A 112 -13.95 5.29 -14.11
CA ARG A 112 -14.70 4.41 -15.02
C ARG A 112 -16.04 3.95 -14.42
N ARG A 113 -16.08 3.67 -13.11
CA ARG A 113 -17.30 3.22 -12.41
C ARG A 113 -18.35 4.33 -12.24
N SER A 114 -17.97 5.60 -12.35
CA SER A 114 -18.93 6.72 -12.34
C SER A 114 -19.52 7.05 -13.71
N GLU A 115 -18.93 6.52 -14.78
CA GLU A 115 -19.39 6.70 -16.16
C GLU A 115 -20.33 5.55 -16.62
N GLU A 116 -20.39 4.45 -15.86
CA GLU A 116 -21.29 3.29 -16.04
C GLU A 116 -22.55 3.43 -15.19
#